data_AF-A0A8T2V6Y9-F1
#
_entry.id   AF-A0A8T2V6Y9-F1
#
_cell.length_a   1.000
_cell.length_b   1.000
_cell.length_c   1.000
_cell.angle_alpha   90.00
_cell.angle_beta   90.00
_cell.angle_gamma   90.00
#
_symmetry.space_group_name_H-M   'P 1'
#
loop_
_entity.id
_entity.type
_entity.pdbx_description
1 polymer ?
#
loop_
_entity_poly.entity_id
_entity_poly.type
_entity_poly.pdbx_seq_one_letter_code
_entity_poly.pdbx_strand_id
1 'polypeptide(L)'
;MSHVLPAMRNIYSVLMTRNLQKKIQVSTAHSFAVLTSSYPPSSGAFNPAIADSLMKPILQFLALTNAPFMINAYPFFAYKSNPGEVSLEYVLFEDKVGIRDPNTGLVYYNMFDAQLDAIFAAMGALGYPNVSLTVTETGWPSGGDANEAGATVSNAQTYHTNLMKHLSSAKGTPLRPNANLEVYYFALFNENLKPGPSSERHYGLFKPDGTKVYNFTFTQAPSGSSSSGATVPKVLGIVKWGTFFFTYVGMMGL
;
A
#
# COMPACT_ATOMS: atom_id res chain seq x y z
N MET A 1 -0.18 13.78 -16.98
CA MET A 1 0.09 13.90 -15.52
C MET A 1 0.58 15.31 -15.10
N SER A 2 0.57 16.31 -15.98
CA SER A 2 1.09 17.68 -15.73
C SER A 2 0.29 18.52 -14.73
N HIS A 3 -0.87 18.06 -14.26
CA HIS A 3 -1.78 18.85 -13.42
C HIS A 3 -1.76 18.47 -11.94
N VAL A 4 -1.15 17.34 -11.58
CA VAL A 4 -1.18 16.81 -10.20
C VAL A 4 -0.49 17.75 -9.22
N LEU A 5 0.79 18.08 -9.46
CA LEU A 5 1.55 18.95 -8.56
C LEU A 5 0.99 20.39 -8.48
N PRO A 6 0.57 21.04 -9.59
CA PRO A 6 -0.15 22.32 -9.51
C PRO A 6 -1.42 22.24 -8.64
N ALA A 7 -2.23 21.18 -8.79
CA ALA A 7 -3.43 20.99 -7.97
C ALA A 7 -3.09 20.81 -6.48
N MET A 8 -2.08 19.98 -6.16
CA MET A 8 -1.61 19.79 -4.78
C MET A 8 -1.18 21.11 -4.15
N ARG A 9 -0.42 21.93 -4.88
CA ARG A 9 0.03 23.26 -4.41
C ARG A 9 -1.16 24.20 -4.17
N ASN A 10 -2.14 24.21 -5.06
CA ASN A 10 -3.35 25.03 -4.90
C ASN A 10 -4.17 24.62 -3.68
N ILE A 11 -4.41 23.32 -3.49
CA ILE A 11 -5.12 22.79 -2.31
C ILE A 11 -4.38 23.15 -1.03
N TYR A 12 -3.06 22.93 -0.99
CA TYR A 12 -2.24 23.27 0.18
C TYR A 12 -2.26 24.77 0.48
N SER A 13 -2.20 25.63 -0.54
CA SER A 13 -2.33 27.08 -0.38
C SER A 13 -3.66 27.47 0.27
N VAL A 14 -4.78 26.89 -0.18
CA VAL A 14 -6.10 27.12 0.43
C VAL A 14 -6.11 26.66 1.88
N LEU A 15 -5.56 25.48 2.20
CA LEU A 15 -5.47 25.00 3.58
C LEU A 15 -4.64 25.92 4.47
N MET A 16 -3.56 26.53 3.95
CA MET A 16 -2.79 27.54 4.68
C MET A 16 -3.62 28.78 5.00
N THR A 17 -4.42 29.29 4.05
CA THR A 17 -5.31 30.45 4.32
C THR A 17 -6.32 30.19 5.44
N ARG A 18 -6.58 28.92 5.76
CA ARG A 18 -7.51 28.48 6.82
C ARG A 18 -6.79 27.91 8.05
N ASN A 19 -5.46 27.94 8.11
CA ASN A 19 -4.66 27.33 9.18
C ASN A 19 -4.91 25.82 9.38
N LEU A 20 -5.23 25.09 8.31
CA LEU A 20 -5.55 23.66 8.34
C LEU A 20 -4.42 22.76 7.84
N GLN A 21 -3.36 23.31 7.26
CA GLN A 21 -2.26 22.57 6.62
C GLN A 21 -1.51 21.62 7.57
N LYS A 22 -1.51 21.90 8.88
CA LYS A 22 -0.90 21.01 9.89
C LYS A 22 -1.82 19.85 10.32
N LYS A 23 -3.11 19.95 10.01
CA LYS A 23 -4.14 18.95 10.35
C LYS A 23 -4.55 18.10 9.14
N ILE A 24 -4.50 18.67 7.95
CA ILE A 24 -4.88 18.05 6.68
C ILE A 24 -3.66 18.09 5.77
N GLN A 25 -2.98 16.95 5.63
CA GLN A 25 -1.85 16.80 4.72
C GLN A 25 -2.35 16.62 3.29
N VAL A 26 -1.61 17.18 2.32
CA VAL A 26 -1.91 17.03 0.89
C VAL A 26 -0.90 16.06 0.27
N SER A 27 -1.40 14.98 -0.32
CA SER A 27 -0.59 14.00 -1.04
C SER A 27 -1.33 13.51 -2.28
N THR A 28 -0.79 12.50 -2.96
CA THR A 28 -1.40 11.85 -4.13
C THR A 28 -1.05 10.37 -4.12
N ALA A 29 -2.05 9.52 -4.39
CA ALA A 29 -1.92 8.07 -4.38
C ALA A 29 -1.37 7.56 -5.72
N HIS A 30 -0.46 6.59 -5.64
CA HIS A 30 0.17 5.98 -6.80
C HIS A 30 -0.15 4.49 -6.84
N SER A 31 -0.20 3.91 -8.04
CA SER A 31 -0.07 2.46 -8.18
C SER A 31 1.39 2.05 -8.12
N PHE A 32 1.67 0.77 -7.84
CA PHE A 32 3.02 0.24 -7.83
C PHE A 32 3.74 0.34 -9.20
N ALA A 33 3.00 0.56 -10.30
CA ALA A 33 3.52 0.74 -11.65
C ALA A 33 4.32 2.05 -11.86
N VAL A 34 4.40 2.92 -10.85
CA VAL A 34 5.35 4.04 -10.87
C VAL A 34 6.81 3.60 -10.80
N LEU A 35 7.07 2.36 -10.38
CA LEU A 35 8.39 1.76 -10.37
C LEU A 35 8.68 1.02 -11.68
N THR A 36 9.92 1.13 -12.17
CA THR A 36 10.43 0.25 -13.23
C THR A 36 11.19 -0.95 -12.68
N SER A 37 11.71 -0.85 -11.46
CA SER A 37 12.43 -1.90 -10.76
C SER A 37 11.96 -1.94 -9.32
N SER A 38 11.75 -3.15 -8.79
CA SER A 38 11.36 -3.41 -7.41
C SER A 38 11.94 -4.70 -6.84
N TYR A 39 12.74 -5.43 -7.62
CA TYR A 39 13.41 -6.65 -7.19
C TYR A 39 14.91 -6.61 -7.60
N PRO A 40 15.84 -6.79 -6.64
CA PRO A 40 15.58 -6.87 -5.20
C PRO A 40 15.06 -5.52 -4.64
N PRO A 41 14.44 -5.46 -3.45
CA PRO A 41 13.86 -4.22 -2.92
C PRO A 41 14.83 -3.03 -2.89
N SER A 42 16.10 -3.26 -2.57
CA SER A 42 17.13 -2.22 -2.58
C SER A 42 17.39 -1.57 -3.94
N SER A 43 17.01 -2.22 -5.06
CA SER A 43 17.11 -1.63 -6.41
C SER A 43 15.83 -0.92 -6.84
N GLY A 44 14.90 -0.67 -5.91
CA GLY A 44 13.68 0.08 -6.16
C GLY A 44 13.96 1.39 -6.88
N ALA A 45 13.33 1.60 -8.04
CA ALA A 45 13.55 2.78 -8.87
C ALA A 45 12.26 3.21 -9.59
N PHE A 46 11.95 4.51 -9.52
CA PHE A 46 10.86 5.09 -10.30
C PHE A 46 11.13 4.95 -11.80
N ASN A 47 10.07 4.84 -12.59
CA ASN A 47 10.16 4.81 -14.04
C ASN A 47 10.87 6.08 -14.56
N PRO A 48 11.99 5.95 -15.32
CA PRO A 48 12.77 7.10 -15.80
C PRO A 48 11.95 8.15 -16.56
N ALA A 49 10.87 7.74 -17.24
CA ALA A 49 9.99 8.65 -17.97
C ALA A 49 9.26 9.66 -17.07
N ILE A 50 9.07 9.34 -15.78
CA ILE A 50 8.36 10.17 -14.80
C ILE A 50 9.22 10.54 -13.58
N ALA A 51 10.40 9.94 -13.42
CA ALA A 51 11.24 10.09 -12.24
C ALA A 51 11.60 11.56 -11.95
N ASP A 52 12.24 12.24 -12.91
CA ASP A 52 12.64 13.64 -12.75
C ASP A 52 11.50 14.63 -13.03
N SER A 53 10.62 14.32 -13.98
CA SER A 53 9.58 15.24 -14.45
C SER A 53 8.36 15.34 -13.52
N LEU A 54 8.10 14.29 -12.72
CA LEU A 54 6.91 14.19 -11.89
C LEU A 54 7.21 13.74 -10.46
N MET A 55 7.87 12.58 -10.29
CA MET A 55 8.08 12.00 -8.96
C MET A 55 8.97 12.87 -8.09
N LYS A 56 10.11 13.34 -8.62
CA LYS A 56 11.05 14.19 -7.88
C LYS A 56 10.41 15.52 -7.43
N PRO A 57 9.68 16.28 -8.27
CA PRO A 57 8.92 17.45 -7.83
C PRO A 57 7.82 17.15 -6.78
N ILE A 58 7.13 16.01 -6.88
CA ILE A 58 6.14 15.58 -5.88
C ILE A 58 6.84 15.29 -4.55
N LEU A 59 7.92 14.50 -4.55
CA LEU A 59 8.68 14.19 -3.34
C LEU A 59 9.25 15.46 -2.67
N GLN A 60 9.70 16.43 -3.47
CA GLN A 60 10.11 17.74 -2.95
C GLN A 60 8.97 18.44 -2.20
N PHE A 61 7.78 18.46 -2.79
CA PHE A 61 6.60 19.07 -2.17
C PHE A 61 6.19 18.33 -0.89
N LEU A 62 6.19 17.00 -0.91
CA LEU A 62 5.87 16.16 0.25
C LEU A 62 6.86 16.39 1.40
N ALA A 63 8.16 16.45 1.10
CA ALA A 63 9.20 16.75 2.08
C ALA A 63 9.02 18.14 2.71
N LEU A 64 8.74 19.17 1.90
CA LEU A 64 8.52 20.55 2.38
C LEU A 64 7.26 20.71 3.22
N THR A 65 6.23 19.89 2.96
CA THR A 65 4.92 19.96 3.65
C THR A 65 4.77 18.90 4.74
N ASN A 66 5.81 18.08 4.95
CA ASN A 66 5.80 16.93 5.86
C ASN A 66 4.59 16.01 5.62
N ALA A 67 4.25 15.76 4.36
CA ALA A 67 3.18 14.87 3.94
C ALA A 67 3.75 13.52 3.46
N PRO A 68 3.01 12.40 3.63
CA PRO A 68 3.49 11.09 3.22
C PRO A 68 3.41 10.91 1.71
N PHE A 69 4.28 10.07 1.15
CA PHE A 69 4.05 9.44 -0.14
C PHE A 69 2.94 8.39 0.01
N MET A 70 1.95 8.38 -0.89
CA MET A 70 0.83 7.44 -0.85
C MET A 70 0.95 6.40 -1.96
N ILE A 71 0.84 5.12 -1.59
CA ILE A 71 1.01 3.98 -2.50
C ILE A 71 -0.09 2.93 -2.32
N ASN A 72 -0.55 2.37 -3.42
CA ASN A 72 -1.39 1.17 -3.45
C ASN A 72 -0.47 -0.06 -3.61
N ALA A 73 -0.44 -0.94 -2.61
CA ALA A 73 0.49 -2.08 -2.54
C ALA A 73 -0.30 -3.40 -2.48
N TYR A 74 -0.16 -4.23 -3.51
CA TYR A 74 -0.93 -5.47 -3.66
C TYR A 74 0.00 -6.65 -3.98
N PRO A 75 0.42 -7.45 -2.98
CA PRO A 75 1.11 -8.72 -3.20
C PRO A 75 0.33 -9.70 -4.09
N PHE A 76 -1.02 -9.63 -4.05
CA PHE A 76 -1.90 -10.45 -4.89
C PHE A 76 -1.54 -10.40 -6.38
N PHE A 77 -1.25 -9.21 -6.93
CA PHE A 77 -0.99 -9.09 -8.36
C PHE A 77 0.30 -9.79 -8.79
N ALA A 78 1.34 -9.77 -7.96
CA ALA A 78 2.58 -10.50 -8.26
C ALA A 78 2.35 -12.02 -8.29
N TYR A 79 1.58 -12.53 -7.32
CA TYR A 79 1.21 -13.95 -7.29
C TYR A 79 0.31 -14.34 -8.46
N LYS A 80 -0.73 -13.56 -8.74
CA LYS A 80 -1.64 -13.79 -9.86
C LYS A 80 -0.89 -13.86 -11.20
N SER A 81 0.09 -12.97 -11.41
CA SER A 81 0.88 -12.94 -12.66
C SER A 81 1.81 -14.14 -12.78
N ASN A 82 2.47 -14.56 -11.69
CA ASN A 82 3.50 -15.60 -11.73
C ASN A 82 3.38 -16.62 -10.59
N PRO A 83 2.28 -17.40 -10.51
CA PRO A 83 2.02 -18.30 -9.37
C PRO A 83 2.99 -19.48 -9.29
N GLY A 84 3.77 -19.75 -10.35
CA GLY A 84 4.82 -20.77 -10.37
C GLY A 84 6.17 -20.29 -9.81
N GLU A 85 6.39 -18.97 -9.71
CA GLU A 85 7.65 -18.38 -9.24
C GLU A 85 7.46 -17.64 -7.90
N VAL A 86 6.31 -16.99 -7.72
CA VAL A 86 5.97 -16.30 -6.48
C VAL A 86 5.29 -17.29 -5.55
N SER A 87 5.94 -17.61 -4.43
CA SER A 87 5.36 -18.44 -3.37
C SER A 87 4.09 -17.81 -2.80
N LEU A 88 3.06 -18.63 -2.62
CA LEU A 88 1.81 -18.21 -1.98
C LEU A 88 2.06 -17.84 -0.51
N GLU A 89 2.90 -18.59 0.19
CA GLU A 89 3.28 -18.33 1.58
C GLU A 89 3.96 -16.97 1.74
N TYR A 90 4.80 -16.58 0.78
CA TYR A 90 5.50 -15.29 0.80
C TYR A 90 4.56 -14.09 0.66
N VAL A 91 3.52 -14.21 -0.17
CA VAL A 91 2.53 -13.14 -0.36
C VAL A 91 1.41 -13.15 0.69
N LEU A 92 1.28 -14.23 1.46
CA LEU A 92 0.31 -14.37 2.56
C LEU A 92 0.91 -14.21 3.97
N PHE A 93 2.17 -13.77 4.08
CA PHE A 93 2.91 -13.60 5.35
C PHE A 93 3.16 -14.91 6.12
N GLU A 94 3.19 -16.04 5.43
CA GLU A 94 3.37 -17.36 6.05
C GLU A 94 4.80 -17.91 5.88
N ASP A 95 5.58 -17.37 4.94
CA ASP A 95 6.96 -17.79 4.67
C ASP A 95 7.86 -17.68 5.92
N LYS A 96 8.71 -18.70 6.08
CA LYS A 96 9.68 -18.85 7.18
C LYS A 96 11.12 -18.83 6.70
N VAL A 97 11.35 -19.02 5.39
CA VAL A 97 12.67 -18.99 4.77
C VAL A 97 13.06 -17.54 4.50
N GLY A 98 12.14 -16.78 3.91
CA GLY A 98 12.37 -15.41 3.50
C GLY A 98 13.31 -15.30 2.31
N ILE A 99 13.28 -14.13 1.65
CA ILE A 99 14.10 -13.82 0.49
C ILE A 99 15.14 -12.79 0.90
N ARG A 100 16.42 -13.13 0.71
CA ARG A 100 17.54 -12.24 1.02
C ARG A 100 17.79 -11.29 -0.14
N ASP A 101 17.74 -9.99 0.14
CA ASP A 101 18.20 -8.95 -0.78
C ASP A 101 19.74 -9.04 -0.92
N PRO A 102 20.27 -9.25 -2.13
CA PRO A 102 21.70 -9.48 -2.34
C PRO A 102 22.55 -8.24 -2.11
N ASN A 103 22.00 -7.02 -2.25
CA ASN A 103 22.76 -5.78 -2.15
C ASN A 103 22.88 -5.30 -0.71
N THR A 104 21.82 -5.48 0.09
CA THR A 104 21.75 -4.99 1.48
C THR A 104 21.92 -6.10 2.52
N GLY A 105 21.65 -7.34 2.13
CA GLY A 105 21.61 -8.49 3.04
C GLY A 105 20.37 -8.55 3.93
N LEU A 106 19.42 -7.62 3.78
CA LEU A 106 18.12 -7.66 4.45
C LEU A 106 17.33 -8.88 3.99
N VAL A 107 16.57 -9.48 4.91
CA VAL A 107 15.73 -10.65 4.62
C VAL A 107 14.27 -10.26 4.75
N TYR A 108 13.52 -10.51 3.68
CA TYR A 108 12.10 -10.22 3.58
C TYR A 108 11.32 -11.53 3.74
N TYR A 109 10.49 -11.61 4.78
CA TYR A 109 9.65 -12.79 5.04
C TYR A 109 8.25 -12.67 4.43
N ASN A 110 7.93 -11.52 3.84
CA ASN A 110 6.69 -11.30 3.13
C ASN A 110 6.88 -10.25 2.03
N MET A 111 6.07 -10.36 0.98
CA MET A 111 6.17 -9.45 -0.17
C MET A 111 5.71 -8.03 0.15
N PHE A 112 4.81 -7.84 1.11
CA PHE A 112 4.32 -6.52 1.47
C PHE A 112 5.48 -5.62 1.94
N ASP A 113 6.31 -6.11 2.87
CA ASP A 113 7.51 -5.41 3.34
C ASP A 113 8.49 -5.12 2.19
N ALA A 114 8.69 -6.10 1.31
CA ALA A 114 9.56 -5.95 0.14
C ALA A 114 9.05 -4.86 -0.83
N GLN A 115 7.74 -4.77 -1.04
CA GLN A 115 7.13 -3.71 -1.85
C GLN A 115 7.33 -2.33 -1.22
N LEU A 116 7.12 -2.18 0.09
CA LEU A 116 7.32 -0.89 0.77
C LEU A 116 8.78 -0.46 0.74
N ASP A 117 9.72 -1.39 0.97
CA ASP A 117 11.15 -1.07 0.95
C ASP A 117 11.67 -0.76 -0.44
N ALA A 118 11.07 -1.32 -1.50
CA ALA A 118 11.33 -0.88 -2.87
C ALA A 118 10.91 0.58 -3.11
N ILE A 119 9.79 1.03 -2.52
CA ILE A 119 9.37 2.43 -2.60
C ILE A 119 10.32 3.32 -1.80
N PHE A 120 10.72 2.92 -0.60
CA PHE A 120 11.71 3.66 0.19
C PHE A 120 13.05 3.79 -0.53
N ALA A 121 13.53 2.72 -1.18
CA ALA A 121 14.74 2.75 -2.00
C ALA A 121 14.58 3.73 -3.17
N ALA A 122 13.45 3.71 -3.88
CA ALA A 122 13.18 4.60 -5.00
C ALA A 122 13.12 6.08 -4.59
N MET A 123 12.48 6.39 -3.46
CA MET A 123 12.48 7.75 -2.90
C MET A 123 13.88 8.20 -2.48
N GLY A 124 14.66 7.30 -1.88
CA GLY A 124 16.06 7.52 -1.52
C GLY A 124 16.93 7.84 -2.73
N ALA A 125 16.77 7.10 -3.83
CA ALA A 125 17.50 7.31 -5.08
C ALA A 125 17.23 8.69 -5.72
N LEU A 126 16.06 9.29 -5.47
CA LEU A 126 15.74 10.66 -5.89
C LEU A 126 16.12 11.74 -4.87
N GLY A 127 16.76 11.37 -3.75
CA GLY A 127 17.24 12.30 -2.72
C GLY A 127 16.25 12.59 -1.59
N TYR A 128 15.17 11.80 -1.47
CA TYR A 128 14.12 12.01 -0.46
C TYR A 128 13.93 10.81 0.48
N PRO A 129 14.99 10.31 1.17
CA PRO A 129 14.92 9.10 1.99
C PRO A 129 14.03 9.23 3.24
N ASN A 130 13.69 10.47 3.64
CA ASN A 130 12.97 10.78 4.87
C ASN A 130 11.47 11.05 4.65
N VAL A 131 10.98 11.02 3.41
CA VAL A 131 9.54 11.11 3.15
C VAL A 131 8.86 9.85 3.69
N SER A 132 7.86 10.04 4.55
CA SER A 132 7.09 8.92 5.11
C SER A 132 6.21 8.26 4.06
N LEU A 133 5.71 7.06 4.37
CA LEU A 133 4.90 6.26 3.46
C LEU A 133 3.56 5.93 4.10
N THR A 134 2.47 6.09 3.34
CA THR A 134 1.13 5.62 3.69
C THR A 134 0.66 4.66 2.60
N VAL A 135 0.23 3.46 3.00
CA VAL A 135 -0.37 2.49 2.07
C VAL A 135 -1.86 2.80 1.97
N THR A 136 -2.26 3.43 0.88
CA THR A 136 -3.65 3.88 0.66
C THR A 136 -4.59 2.76 0.26
N GLU A 137 -4.05 1.67 -0.30
CA GLU A 137 -4.81 0.48 -0.59
C GLU A 137 -3.93 -0.77 -0.52
N THR A 138 -4.47 -1.81 0.10
CA THR A 138 -3.95 -3.17 -0.01
C THR A 138 -5.07 -4.16 0.32
N GLY A 139 -5.08 -5.30 -0.37
CA GLY A 139 -6.15 -6.28 -0.18
C GLY A 139 -5.92 -7.56 -0.97
N TRP A 140 -6.84 -8.49 -0.80
CA TRP A 140 -6.82 -9.78 -1.48
C TRP A 140 -8.26 -10.20 -1.82
N PRO A 141 -8.56 -10.51 -3.10
CA PRO A 141 -9.92 -10.81 -3.51
C PRO A 141 -10.37 -12.20 -3.04
N SER A 142 -11.62 -12.31 -2.60
CA SER A 142 -12.22 -13.55 -2.10
C SER A 142 -12.75 -14.48 -3.19
N GLY A 143 -12.71 -14.05 -4.44
CA GLY A 143 -13.18 -14.78 -5.61
C GLY A 143 -12.70 -14.08 -6.87
N GLY A 144 -12.62 -14.79 -8.00
CA GLY A 144 -12.11 -14.25 -9.26
C GLY A 144 -12.37 -15.21 -10.42
N ASP A 145 -11.90 -14.83 -11.61
CA ASP A 145 -11.96 -15.68 -12.80
C ASP A 145 -10.97 -16.86 -12.68
N ALA A 146 -11.10 -17.87 -13.56
CA ALA A 146 -10.25 -19.08 -13.52
C ALA A 146 -8.74 -18.80 -13.68
N ASN A 147 -8.38 -17.67 -14.30
CA ASN A 147 -7.00 -17.21 -14.48
C ASN A 147 -6.52 -16.27 -13.35
N GLU A 148 -7.31 -16.06 -12.30
CA GLU A 148 -6.96 -15.21 -11.15
C GLU A 148 -6.50 -16.06 -9.98
N ALA A 149 -5.36 -16.73 -10.18
CA ALA A 149 -4.78 -17.64 -9.21
C ALA A 149 -4.71 -17.00 -7.81
N GLY A 150 -5.16 -17.75 -6.80
CA GLY A 150 -5.14 -17.32 -5.41
C GLY A 150 -6.35 -16.50 -4.95
N ALA A 151 -7.25 -16.06 -5.83
CA ALA A 151 -8.47 -15.34 -5.47
C ALA A 151 -9.51 -16.26 -4.81
N THR A 152 -9.37 -16.50 -3.50
CA THR A 152 -10.24 -17.39 -2.73
C THR A 152 -10.58 -16.78 -1.37
N VAL A 153 -11.72 -17.16 -0.80
CA VAL A 153 -12.16 -16.73 0.55
C VAL A 153 -11.08 -17.06 1.60
N SER A 154 -10.47 -18.25 1.51
CA SER A 154 -9.43 -18.69 2.44
C SER A 154 -8.19 -17.79 2.38
N ASN A 155 -7.67 -17.53 1.17
CA ASN A 155 -6.48 -16.69 1.01
C ASN A 155 -6.75 -15.23 1.38
N ALA A 156 -7.95 -14.71 1.04
CA ALA A 156 -8.36 -13.38 1.46
C ALA A 156 -8.41 -13.26 2.99
N GLN A 157 -8.97 -14.27 3.67
CA GLN A 157 -8.98 -14.31 5.13
C GLN A 157 -7.56 -14.36 5.71
N THR A 158 -6.68 -15.20 5.16
CA THR A 158 -5.29 -15.34 5.60
C THR A 158 -4.53 -14.03 5.42
N TYR A 159 -4.60 -13.41 4.24
CA TYR A 159 -3.92 -12.15 3.94
C TYR A 159 -4.28 -11.05 4.94
N HIS A 160 -5.58 -10.78 5.12
CA HIS A 160 -6.03 -9.71 6.01
C HIS A 160 -5.72 -10.03 7.48
N THR A 161 -5.91 -11.28 7.91
CA THR A 161 -5.58 -11.69 9.29
C THR A 161 -4.10 -11.51 9.60
N ASN A 162 -3.22 -11.93 8.68
CA ASN A 162 -1.79 -11.84 8.89
C ASN A 162 -1.26 -10.41 8.74
N LEU A 163 -1.82 -9.62 7.83
CA LEU A 163 -1.52 -8.19 7.74
C LEU A 163 -1.91 -7.46 9.03
N MET A 164 -3.09 -7.74 9.62
CA MET A 164 -3.49 -7.18 10.93
C MET A 164 -2.48 -7.54 12.04
N LYS A 165 -2.04 -8.81 12.09
CA LYS A 165 -1.02 -9.26 13.05
C LYS A 165 0.33 -8.56 12.82
N HIS A 166 0.75 -8.44 11.56
CA HIS A 166 1.99 -7.78 11.18
C HIS A 166 1.98 -6.31 11.64
N LEU A 167 0.93 -5.56 11.32
CA LEU A 167 0.80 -4.15 11.71
C LEU A 167 0.71 -3.98 13.24
N SER A 168 -0.02 -4.87 13.92
CA SER A 168 -0.13 -4.87 15.40
C SER A 168 1.22 -5.16 16.09
N SER A 169 2.16 -5.79 15.41
CA SER A 169 3.50 -6.07 15.96
C SER A 169 4.42 -4.84 15.99
N ALA A 170 4.05 -3.76 15.29
CA ALA A 170 4.81 -2.51 15.19
C ALA A 170 6.28 -2.67 14.75
N LYS A 171 6.62 -3.76 14.06
CA LYS A 171 7.99 -4.05 13.63
C LYS A 171 8.48 -3.15 12.48
N GLY A 172 7.56 -2.54 11.73
CA GLY A 172 7.90 -1.87 10.47
C GLY A 172 8.38 -2.88 9.43
N THR A 173 9.26 -2.43 8.54
CA THR A 173 9.87 -3.25 7.47
C THR A 173 11.36 -3.51 7.76
N PRO A 174 12.03 -4.44 7.06
CA PRO A 174 13.46 -4.66 7.21
C PRO A 174 14.33 -3.41 7.01
N LEU A 175 14.06 -2.55 6.02
CA LEU A 175 14.81 -1.31 5.76
C LEU A 175 14.42 -0.16 6.71
N ARG A 176 13.19 -0.18 7.22
CA ARG A 176 12.64 0.82 8.13
C ARG A 176 12.06 0.15 9.38
N PRO A 177 12.92 -0.43 10.23
CA PRO A 177 12.47 -1.07 11.46
C PRO A 177 11.82 -0.05 12.39
N ASN A 178 10.74 -0.46 13.07
CA ASN A 178 9.92 0.37 13.94
C ASN A 178 9.22 1.54 13.23
N ALA A 179 9.17 1.56 11.90
CA ALA A 179 8.37 2.54 11.18
C ALA A 179 6.89 2.36 11.52
N ASN A 180 6.23 3.48 11.82
CA ASN A 180 4.79 3.52 11.98
C ASN A 180 4.14 3.48 10.59
N LEU A 181 3.72 2.27 10.17
CA LEU A 181 3.05 2.07 8.90
C LEU A 181 1.56 2.42 9.02
N GLU A 182 1.13 3.44 8.29
CA GLU A 182 -0.28 3.73 8.11
C GLU A 182 -0.79 2.96 6.87
N VAL A 183 -1.75 2.07 7.07
CA VAL A 183 -2.23 1.14 6.04
C VAL A 183 -3.75 1.09 6.03
N TYR A 184 -4.31 1.21 4.83
CA TYR A 184 -5.74 1.16 4.59
C TYR A 184 -6.11 -0.12 3.82
N TYR A 185 -7.06 -0.89 4.37
CA TYR A 185 -7.57 -2.09 3.73
C TYR A 185 -8.49 -1.74 2.55
N PHE A 186 -8.25 -2.37 1.41
CA PHE A 186 -9.11 -2.34 0.26
C PHE A 186 -9.89 -3.66 0.15
N ALA A 187 -11.21 -3.68 0.28
CA ALA A 187 -12.11 -2.56 0.60
C ALA A 187 -13.19 -2.96 1.62
N LEU A 188 -14.03 -2.02 2.03
CA LEU A 188 -15.08 -2.33 3.02
C LEU A 188 -16.09 -3.33 2.47
N PHE A 189 -16.57 -3.12 1.25
CA PHE A 189 -17.64 -3.90 0.65
C PHE A 189 -17.24 -4.47 -0.70
N ASN A 190 -17.84 -5.60 -1.07
CA ASN A 190 -17.86 -6.05 -2.45
C ASN A 190 -18.58 -5.02 -3.32
N GLU A 191 -17.93 -4.59 -4.40
CA GLU A 191 -18.42 -3.52 -5.29
C GLU A 191 -18.90 -4.13 -6.63
N ASN A 192 -20.18 -4.52 -6.70
CA ASN A 192 -20.74 -5.28 -7.83
C ASN A 192 -20.76 -4.54 -9.19
N LEU A 193 -20.54 -3.23 -9.20
CA LEU A 193 -20.48 -2.42 -10.42
C LEU A 193 -19.05 -2.18 -10.93
N LYS A 194 -18.02 -2.74 -10.29
CA LYS A 194 -16.64 -2.58 -10.78
C LYS A 194 -16.47 -3.28 -12.13
N PRO A 195 -15.93 -2.57 -13.14
CA PRO A 195 -15.57 -3.16 -14.42
C PRO A 195 -14.31 -4.04 -14.27
N GLY A 196 -13.96 -4.78 -15.32
CA GLY A 196 -12.76 -5.60 -15.33
C GLY A 196 -12.97 -7.02 -14.78
N PRO A 197 -11.88 -7.70 -14.40
CA PRO A 197 -11.90 -9.12 -14.02
C PRO A 197 -12.86 -9.46 -12.87
N SER A 198 -13.24 -10.75 -12.82
CA SER A 198 -13.73 -11.49 -11.63
C SER A 198 -13.53 -10.75 -10.30
N SER A 199 -12.26 -10.67 -9.95
CA SER A 199 -11.75 -10.29 -8.64
C SER A 199 -12.12 -8.88 -8.18
N GLU A 200 -12.28 -7.94 -9.10
CA GLU A 200 -12.58 -6.54 -8.78
C GLU A 200 -13.87 -6.42 -7.94
N ARG A 201 -14.84 -7.33 -8.15
CA ARG A 201 -16.12 -7.34 -7.41
C ARG A 201 -16.04 -8.04 -6.05
N HIS A 202 -14.87 -8.55 -5.66
CA HIS A 202 -14.70 -9.46 -4.52
C HIS A 202 -13.57 -9.07 -3.54
N TYR A 203 -13.15 -7.80 -3.49
CA TYR A 203 -12.18 -7.30 -2.50
C TYR A 203 -12.77 -6.94 -1.13
N GLY A 204 -14.10 -7.02 -0.96
CA GLY A 204 -14.77 -6.59 0.26
C GLY A 204 -14.43 -7.45 1.48
N LEU A 205 -14.22 -6.80 2.62
CA LEU A 205 -14.30 -7.45 3.94
C LEU A 205 -15.75 -7.89 4.24
N PHE A 206 -16.72 -7.15 3.71
CA PHE A 206 -18.16 -7.40 3.85
C PHE A 206 -18.87 -7.52 2.49
N LYS A 207 -19.99 -8.23 2.47
CA LYS A 207 -20.95 -8.23 1.36
C LYS A 207 -21.81 -6.94 1.43
N PRO A 208 -22.55 -6.59 0.36
CA PRO A 208 -23.40 -5.40 0.35
C PRO A 208 -24.49 -5.38 1.43
N ASP A 209 -24.91 -6.54 1.93
CA ASP A 209 -25.88 -6.70 3.02
C ASP A 209 -25.27 -6.49 4.43
N GLY A 210 -23.97 -6.19 4.52
CA GLY A 210 -23.25 -6.01 5.78
C GLY A 210 -22.79 -7.30 6.45
N THR A 211 -23.06 -8.47 5.87
CA THR A 211 -22.50 -9.74 6.36
C THR A 211 -21.01 -9.84 6.00
N LYS A 212 -20.21 -10.46 6.87
CA LYS A 212 -18.79 -10.66 6.59
C LYS A 212 -18.60 -11.64 5.42
N VAL A 213 -17.61 -11.39 4.56
CA VAL A 213 -17.21 -12.36 3.52
C VAL A 213 -16.46 -13.54 4.14
N TYR A 214 -15.62 -13.26 5.14
CA TYR A 214 -14.86 -14.23 5.93
C TYR A 214 -14.68 -13.73 7.35
N ASN A 215 -14.27 -14.61 8.27
CA ASN A 215 -14.06 -14.23 9.66
C ASN A 215 -12.74 -13.48 9.85
N PHE A 216 -12.81 -12.28 10.41
CA PHE A 216 -11.66 -11.47 10.84
C PHE A 216 -12.02 -10.68 12.10
N THR A 217 -10.98 -10.26 12.83
CA THR A 217 -11.07 -9.44 14.04
C THR A 217 -10.13 -8.25 13.88
N PHE A 218 -10.67 -7.04 13.92
CA PHE A 218 -9.84 -5.85 14.12
C PHE A 218 -9.30 -5.88 15.54
N THR A 219 -8.01 -6.12 15.70
CA THR A 219 -7.32 -5.89 16.97
C THR A 219 -7.20 -4.39 17.18
N GLN A 220 -8.16 -3.80 17.89
CA GLN A 220 -8.00 -2.46 18.43
C GLN A 220 -6.90 -2.56 19.51
N ALA A 221 -5.84 -1.75 19.40
CA ALA A 221 -4.89 -1.62 20.50
C ALA A 221 -5.69 -1.24 21.77
N PRO A 222 -5.39 -1.83 22.94
CA PRO A 222 -6.15 -1.55 24.15
C PRO A 222 -6.16 -0.04 24.39
N SER A 223 -7.35 0.53 24.55
CA SER A 223 -7.58 1.92 24.96
C SER A 223 -7.19 2.08 26.43
N GLY A 224 -5.89 2.01 26.71
CA GLY A 224 -5.31 2.30 28.01
C GLY A 224 -5.13 3.80 28.19
N SER A 225 -5.79 4.35 29.21
CA SER A 225 -5.49 5.67 29.76
C SER A 225 -4.03 5.77 30.23
N SER A 226 -3.44 6.94 30.00
CA SER A 226 -2.21 7.50 30.61
C SER A 226 -0.81 7.00 30.21
N SER A 227 -0.05 7.97 29.66
CA SER A 227 1.39 8.24 29.82
C SER A 227 2.42 7.15 29.56
N SER A 228 2.94 7.08 28.34
CA SER A 228 4.38 7.03 28.02
C SER A 228 4.57 7.04 26.50
N GLY A 229 5.62 7.72 26.04
CA GLY A 229 5.83 8.18 24.65
C GLY A 229 6.16 7.09 23.62
N ALA A 230 5.39 6.01 23.56
CA ALA A 230 5.44 5.06 22.46
C ALA A 230 4.26 5.31 21.51
N THR A 231 4.57 5.77 20.30
CA THR A 231 3.58 5.94 19.23
C THR A 231 3.10 4.56 18.78
N VAL A 232 1.94 4.13 19.28
CA VAL A 232 1.25 2.92 18.80
C VAL A 232 0.86 3.12 17.33
N PRO A 233 1.05 2.12 16.44
CA PRO A 233 0.58 2.23 15.07
C PRO A 233 -0.92 2.46 15.01
N LYS A 234 -1.34 3.49 14.27
CA LYS A 234 -2.76 3.74 14.04
C LYS A 234 -3.20 2.89 12.85
N VAL A 235 -4.01 1.86 13.11
CA VAL A 235 -4.87 1.28 12.07
C VAL A 235 -5.94 2.31 11.76
N LEU A 236 -5.66 3.17 10.78
CA LEU A 236 -6.61 4.19 10.32
C LEU A 236 -7.45 3.58 9.21
N GLY A 237 -8.60 3.04 9.58
CA GLY A 237 -9.78 2.98 8.72
C GLY A 237 -9.76 2.02 7.52
N ILE A 238 -10.90 1.98 6.85
CA ILE A 238 -11.19 1.22 5.64
C ILE A 238 -11.60 2.25 4.60
N VAL A 239 -10.94 2.28 3.44
CA VAL A 239 -11.24 3.29 2.43
C VAL A 239 -12.37 2.78 1.53
N LYS A 240 -13.35 3.65 1.29
CA LYS A 240 -14.35 3.52 0.24
C LYS A 240 -14.17 4.70 -0.70
N TRP A 241 -13.54 4.48 -1.85
CA TRP A 241 -13.49 5.50 -2.90
C TRP A 241 -14.78 5.45 -3.72
N GLY A 242 -15.66 6.43 -3.52
CA GLY A 242 -16.73 6.71 -4.47
C GLY A 242 -16.15 7.34 -5.74
N THR A 243 -16.39 6.69 -6.87
CA THR A 243 -16.38 7.18 -8.26
C THR A 243 -15.67 8.50 -8.57
N PHE A 244 -14.38 8.68 -8.27
CA PHE A 244 -13.57 9.79 -8.82
C PHE A 244 -12.07 9.49 -8.90
N PHE A 245 -11.67 8.27 -9.28
CA PHE A 245 -10.36 8.05 -9.89
C PHE A 245 -10.47 6.93 -10.92
N PHE A 246 -10.71 7.29 -12.18
CA PHE A 246 -10.32 6.43 -13.28
C PHE A 246 -8.80 6.53 -13.41
N THR A 247 -8.05 5.69 -12.70
CA THR A 247 -6.82 5.20 -13.30
C THR A 247 -7.25 4.18 -14.34
N TYR A 248 -7.10 4.57 -15.60
CA TYR A 248 -7.08 3.64 -16.72
C TYR A 248 -5.95 2.65 -16.42
N VAL A 249 -6.28 1.52 -15.79
CA VAL A 249 -5.41 0.34 -15.79
C VAL A 249 -5.43 -0.15 -17.23
N GLY A 250 -4.60 0.49 -18.05
CA GLY A 250 -4.24 -0.05 -19.33
C GLY A 250 -3.61 -1.41 -19.08
N MET A 251 -4.35 -2.44 -19.44
CA MET A 251 -3.78 -3.72 -19.86
C MET A 251 -2.69 -3.42 -20.89
N MET A 252 -1.45 -3.27 -20.45
CA MET A 252 -0.28 -3.38 -21.30
C MET A 252 0.86 -3.99 -20.47
N GLY A 253 1.09 -5.28 -20.70
CA GLY A 253 2.41 -5.90 -20.68
C GLY A 253 3.07 -6.07 -19.31
N LEU A 254 2.64 -7.12 -18.59
CA LEU A 254 3.52 -8.27 -18.43
C LEU A 254 2.80 -9.47 -19.06
#